data_AF-A0A3D4NN10-F1
#
_entry.id   AF-A0A3D4NN10-F1
#
_cell.length_a   1.000
_cell.length_b   1.000
_cell.length_c   1.000
_cell.angle_alpha   90.00
_cell.angle_beta   90.00
_cell.angle_gamma   90.00
#
_symmetry.space_group_name_H-M   'P 1'
#
loop_
_entity.id
_entity.type
_entity.pdbx_description
1 polymer ?
#
loop_
_entity_poly.entity_id
_entity_poly.type
_entity_poly.pdbx_seq_one_letter_code
_entity_poly.pdbx_strand_id
1 'polypeptide(L)'
;MSKQPSLSYKDAGVDIDAGEALVERIKSVAKRTARPEVMGGLGGFGALCEIPAGYKQPVLVSGTDGVGTKLRLALNLNKHDSIGIDLVAM
;
A
#
# COMPACT_ATOMS: atom_id res chain seq x y z
N MET A 1 40.50 5.63 19.41
CA MET A 1 39.79 5.67 18.11
C MET A 1 38.30 5.67 18.41
N SER A 2 37.57 6.72 18.05
CA SER A 2 36.12 6.77 18.21
C SER A 2 35.48 5.72 17.29
N LYS A 3 34.68 4.81 17.85
CA LYS A 3 33.82 3.91 17.06
C LYS A 3 32.83 4.80 16.30
N GLN A 4 32.96 4.89 14.98
CA GLN A 4 31.89 5.44 14.17
C GLN A 4 30.64 4.56 14.34
N PRO A 5 29.43 5.14 14.52
CA PRO A 5 28.21 4.35 14.59
C PRO A 5 28.04 3.53 13.32
N SER A 6 27.65 2.27 13.45
CA SER A 6 27.32 1.42 12.31
C SER A 6 26.04 1.92 11.65
N LEU A 7 26.07 2.14 10.33
CA LEU A 7 24.89 2.46 9.53
C LEU A 7 23.85 1.34 9.62
N SER A 8 22.63 1.69 9.99
CA SER A 8 21.46 0.82 9.96
C SER A 8 20.64 1.06 8.70
N TYR A 9 19.81 0.09 8.32
CA TYR A 9 18.88 0.26 7.19
C TYR A 9 17.85 1.39 7.43
N LYS A 10 17.58 1.68 8.71
CA LYS A 10 16.77 2.80 9.16
C LYS A 10 17.43 4.15 8.90
N ASP A 11 18.76 4.23 8.94
CA ASP A 11 19.48 5.46 8.58
C ASP A 11 19.38 5.77 7.08
N ALA A 12 19.05 4.78 6.25
CA ALA A 12 18.68 4.97 4.84
C ALA A 12 17.20 5.34 4.65
N GLY A 13 16.45 5.57 5.73
CA GLY A 13 15.03 5.94 5.72
C GLY A 13 14.07 4.76 5.68
N VAL A 14 14.55 3.52 5.84
CA VAL A 14 13.70 2.32 5.81
C VAL A 14 13.52 1.74 7.21
N ASP A 15 12.36 1.97 7.79
CA ASP A 15 11.96 1.43 9.08
C ASP A 15 11.08 0.20 8.90
N ILE A 16 11.67 -0.99 9.05
CA ILE A 16 11.00 -2.29 8.87
C ILE A 16 9.89 -2.46 9.92
N ASP A 17 10.20 -2.17 11.18
CA ASP A 17 9.26 -2.32 12.30
C ASP A 17 8.04 -1.40 12.11
N ALA A 18 8.26 -0.17 11.65
CA ALA A 18 7.16 0.75 11.34
C ALA A 18 6.29 0.23 10.18
N GLY A 19 6.90 -0.39 9.17
CA GLY A 19 6.20 -1.04 8.07
C GLY A 19 5.33 -2.19 8.56
N GLU A 20 5.87 -3.11 9.36
CA GLU A 20 5.13 -4.25 9.92
C GLU A 20 3.99 -3.79 10.85
N ALA A 21 4.24 -2.78 11.69
CA ALA A 21 3.22 -2.20 12.56
C ALA A 21 2.06 -1.59 11.78
N LEU A 22 2.33 -0.95 10.64
CA LEU A 22 1.29 -0.45 9.76
C LEU A 22 0.49 -1.59 9.12
N VAL A 23 1.17 -2.62 8.62
CA VAL A 23 0.54 -3.80 8.01
C VAL A 23 -0.46 -4.42 8.99
N GLU A 24 -0.07 -4.66 10.24
CA GLU A 24 -0.98 -5.23 11.24
C GLU A 24 -2.19 -4.33 11.54
N ARG A 25 -2.01 -3.01 11.55
CA ARG A 25 -3.13 -2.05 11.74
C ARG A 25 -4.13 -2.07 10.60
N ILE A 26 -3.68 -2.20 9.35
CA ILE A 26 -4.56 -2.11 8.16
C ILE A 26 -5.07 -3.48 7.68
N LYS A 27 -4.52 -4.58 8.21
CA LYS A 27 -4.84 -5.95 7.79
C LYS A 27 -6.33 -6.24 7.77
N SER A 28 -7.05 -5.80 8.80
CA SER A 28 -8.50 -6.02 8.93
C SER A 28 -9.29 -5.25 7.87
N VAL A 29 -8.94 -3.98 7.62
CA VAL A 29 -9.65 -3.15 6.63
C VAL A 29 -9.38 -3.62 5.21
N ALA A 30 -8.16 -4.04 4.89
CA ALA A 30 -7.79 -4.59 3.59
C ALA A 30 -8.42 -5.97 3.35
N LYS A 31 -8.54 -6.83 4.38
CA LYS A 31 -9.22 -8.13 4.25
C LYS A 31 -10.69 -8.00 3.82
N ARG A 32 -11.37 -6.90 4.16
CA ARG A 32 -12.77 -6.66 3.75
C ARG A 32 -12.93 -6.43 2.25
N THR A 33 -11.86 -6.12 1.52
CA THR A 33 -11.89 -5.91 0.07
C THR A 33 -11.42 -7.14 -0.71
N ALA A 34 -11.20 -8.28 -0.03
CA ALA A 34 -10.73 -9.50 -0.66
C ALA A 34 -11.74 -10.04 -1.69
N ARG A 35 -11.22 -10.61 -2.76
CA ARG A 35 -11.98 -11.31 -3.79
C ARG A 35 -11.55 -12.77 -3.87
N PRO A 36 -12.37 -13.68 -4.46
CA PRO A 36 -12.03 -15.10 -4.59
C PRO A 36 -10.72 -15.35 -5.34
N GLU A 37 -10.33 -14.46 -6.25
CA GLU A 37 -9.14 -14.62 -7.07
C GLU A 37 -7.83 -14.29 -6.33
N VAL A 38 -7.90 -13.63 -5.18
CA VAL A 38 -6.71 -13.26 -4.40
C VAL A 38 -6.13 -14.50 -3.71
N MET A 39 -4.84 -14.77 -3.95
CA MET A 39 -4.15 -15.89 -3.33
C MET A 39 -3.23 -15.40 -2.21
N GLY A 40 -3.46 -15.90 -0.98
CA GLY A 40 -2.68 -15.52 0.20
C GLY A 40 -3.19 -14.28 0.93
N GLY A 41 -2.28 -13.48 1.50
CA GLY A 41 -2.63 -12.30 2.30
C GLY A 41 -1.49 -11.27 2.38
N LEU A 42 -1.72 -10.18 3.12
CA LEU A 42 -0.72 -9.13 3.34
C LEU A 42 0.48 -9.64 4.14
N GLY A 43 1.69 -9.20 3.75
CA GLY A 43 2.95 -9.47 4.47
C GLY A 43 3.99 -10.29 3.69
N GLY A 44 3.65 -10.81 2.50
CA GLY A 44 4.61 -11.43 1.59
C GLY A 44 5.35 -10.41 0.69
N PHE A 45 6.36 -10.88 -0.05
CA PHE A 45 7.10 -10.05 -1.02
C PHE A 45 6.20 -9.47 -2.13
N GLY A 46 5.18 -10.22 -2.53
CA GLY A 46 4.20 -9.80 -3.52
C GLY A 46 2.84 -10.44 -3.27
N ALA A 47 1.79 -9.77 -3.74
CA ALA A 47 0.44 -10.32 -3.76
C ALA A 47 0.19 -11.04 -5.08
N LEU A 48 -0.64 -12.08 -5.04
CA LEU A 48 -1.01 -12.89 -6.19
C LEU A 48 -2.54 -12.80 -6.40
N CYS A 49 -2.95 -12.71 -7.67
CA CYS A 49 -4.36 -12.68 -8.05
C CYS A 49 -4.54 -13.44 -9.36
N GLU A 50 -5.45 -14.41 -9.37
CA GLU A 50 -5.79 -15.16 -10.59
C GLU A 50 -6.60 -14.27 -11.56
N ILE A 51 -6.50 -14.57 -12.86
CA ILE A 51 -7.40 -13.97 -13.85
C ILE A 51 -8.77 -14.67 -13.71
N PRO A 52 -9.88 -13.94 -13.53
CA PRO A 52 -11.19 -14.55 -13.39
C PRO A 52 -11.55 -15.45 -14.59
N ALA A 53 -12.35 -16.49 -14.34
CA ALA A 53 -12.85 -17.34 -15.41
C ALA A 53 -13.75 -16.55 -16.39
N GLY A 54 -13.81 -17.01 -17.65
CA GLY A 54 -14.71 -16.45 -18.67
C GLY A 54 -14.03 -15.55 -19.72
N TYR A 55 -12.79 -15.11 -19.49
CA TYR A 55 -11.99 -14.44 -20.51
C TYR A 55 -11.34 -15.45 -21.46
N LYS A 56 -11.48 -15.24 -22.77
CA LYS A 56 -10.82 -16.08 -23.80
C LYS A 56 -9.39 -15.63 -24.11
N GLN A 57 -9.18 -14.31 -24.18
CA GLN A 57 -7.91 -13.67 -24.50
C GLN A 57 -7.81 -12.38 -23.68
N PRO A 58 -7.51 -12.48 -22.37
CA PRO A 58 -7.50 -11.31 -21.49
C PRO A 58 -6.39 -10.34 -21.87
N VAL A 59 -6.69 -9.04 -21.80
CA VAL A 59 -5.72 -7.95 -21.89
C VAL A 59 -5.67 -7.28 -20.53
N LEU A 60 -4.47 -7.14 -19.97
CA LEU A 60 -4.28 -6.46 -18.69
C LEU A 60 -4.05 -4.96 -18.94
N VAL A 61 -4.77 -4.14 -18.19
CA VAL A 61 -4.60 -2.69 -18.18
C VAL A 61 -4.12 -2.28 -16.80
N SER A 62 -3.06 -1.51 -16.75
CA SER A 62 -2.52 -0.92 -15.52
C SER A 62 -2.48 0.60 -15.64
N GLY A 63 -2.59 1.26 -14.48
CA GLY A 63 -2.53 2.71 -14.35
C GLY A 63 -1.94 3.08 -13.01
N THR A 64 -1.38 4.29 -12.93
CA THR A 64 -0.90 4.90 -11.70
C THR A 64 -1.27 6.36 -11.73
N ASP A 65 -1.79 6.87 -10.62
CA ASP A 65 -2.19 8.27 -10.48
C ASP A 65 -1.95 8.75 -9.04
N GLY A 66 -2.12 10.04 -8.80
CA GLY A 66 -2.04 10.66 -7.50
C GLY A 66 -3.20 11.63 -7.25
N VAL A 67 -3.49 11.88 -5.98
CA VAL A 67 -4.55 12.80 -5.55
C VAL A 67 -4.27 14.27 -5.95
N GLY A 68 -3.01 14.61 -6.24
CA GLY A 68 -2.59 15.96 -6.60
C GLY A 68 -2.67 16.94 -5.42
N THR A 69 -2.92 18.21 -5.74
CA THR A 69 -2.88 19.31 -4.75
C THR A 69 -3.99 19.25 -3.71
N LYS A 70 -5.04 18.45 -3.91
CA LYS A 70 -6.09 18.19 -2.91
C LYS A 70 -5.51 17.60 -1.61
N LEU A 71 -4.38 16.88 -1.68
CA LEU A 71 -3.66 16.40 -0.49
C LEU A 71 -3.27 17.53 0.46
N ARG A 72 -2.95 18.73 -0.04
CA ARG A 72 -2.65 19.89 0.82
C ARG A 72 -3.85 20.32 1.65
N LEU A 73 -5.05 20.26 1.10
CA LEU A 73 -6.27 20.57 1.85
C LEU A 73 -6.53 19.53 2.94
N ALA A 74 -6.35 18.24 2.64
CA ALA A 74 -6.48 17.16 3.60
C ALA A 74 -5.54 17.35 4.81
N LEU A 75 -4.27 17.71 4.54
CA LEU A 75 -3.27 18.01 5.57
C LEU A 75 -3.64 19.25 6.39
N ASN A 76 -3.99 20.36 5.73
CA ASN A 76 -4.33 21.61 6.40
C ASN A 76 -5.56 21.48 7.30
N LEU A 77 -6.52 20.65 6.90
CA LEU A 77 -7.73 20.38 7.67
C LEU A 77 -7.57 19.22 8.67
N ASN A 78 -6.42 18.54 8.67
CA ASN A 78 -6.15 17.32 9.42
C ASN A 78 -7.25 16.25 9.24
N LYS A 79 -7.70 16.05 7.99
CA LYS A 79 -8.73 15.08 7.60
C LYS A 79 -8.19 14.15 6.53
N HIS A 80 -7.95 12.90 6.91
CA HIS A 80 -7.29 11.89 6.04
C HIS A 80 -8.16 10.66 5.76
N ASP A 81 -9.36 10.59 6.33
CA ASP A 81 -10.27 9.44 6.26
C ASP A 81 -10.90 9.26 4.88
N SER A 82 -11.06 10.33 4.10
CA SER A 82 -11.63 10.27 2.75
C SER A 82 -10.60 10.37 1.62
N ILE A 83 -9.38 10.84 1.88
CA ILE A 83 -8.41 11.16 0.83
C ILE A 83 -7.93 9.92 0.06
N GLY A 84 -7.98 8.74 0.71
CA GLY A 84 -7.70 7.46 0.04
C GLY A 84 -8.79 7.05 -0.94
N ILE A 85 -10.03 7.53 -0.78
CA ILE A 85 -11.11 7.29 -1.75
C ILE A 85 -10.81 8.06 -3.05
N ASP A 86 -10.36 9.32 -2.92
CA ASP A 86 -9.94 10.12 -4.07
C ASP A 86 -8.78 9.45 -4.82
N LEU A 87 -7.82 8.83 -4.11
CA LEU A 87 -6.70 8.13 -4.74
C LEU A 87 -7.14 6.92 -5.58
N VAL A 88 -8.17 6.19 -5.16
CA VAL A 88 -8.68 5.00 -5.89
C VAL A 88 -9.57 5.40 -7.07
N ALA A 89 -10.19 6.59 -7.03
CA ALA A 89 -11.15 7.04 -8.02
C ALA A 89 -10.54 7.70 -9.27
N MET A 90 -9.26 8.06 -9.22
CA MET A 90 -8.49 8.62 -10.35
C MET A 90 -8.02 7.50 -11.28
#